data_AF-A0A2E9A123-F1
#
_entry.id   AF-A0A2E9A123-F1
#
_cell.length_a   1.000
_cell.length_b   1.000
_cell.length_c   1.000
_cell.angle_alpha   90.00
_cell.angle_beta   90.00
_cell.angle_gamma   90.00
#
_symmetry.space_group_name_H-M   'P 1'
#
loop_
_entity.id
_entity.type
_entity.pdbx_description
1 polymer ?
#
loop_
_entity_poly.entity_id
_entity_poly.type
_entity_poly.pdbx_seq_one_letter_code
_entity_poly.pdbx_strand_id
1 'polypeptide(L)' 'MIHWVTILIGIFLMSLSLSNPLYNLIIKKKFFTSILLQIFIRIFLFIISVVVILLGIYFESIF' A
#
# COMPACT_ATOMS: atom_id res chain seq x y z
N MET A 1 6.34 -10.85 16.90
CA MET A 1 7.31 -9.96 16.19
C MET A 1 7.09 -9.88 14.68
N ILE A 2 6.79 -11.00 13.99
CA ILE A 2 6.50 -10.99 12.55
C ILE A 2 5.27 -10.12 12.22
N HIS A 3 4.27 -10.09 13.09
CA HIS A 3 3.00 -9.38 12.91
C HIS A 3 3.19 -7.85 12.83
N TRP A 4 4.09 -7.31 13.65
CA TRP A 4 4.51 -5.90 13.59
C TRP A 4 5.20 -5.55 12.27
N VAL A 5 5.96 -6.48 11.69
CA VAL A 5 6.56 -6.29 10.35
C VAL A 5 5.47 -6.26 9.28
N THR A 6 4.46 -7.13 9.36
CA THR A 6 3.31 -7.11 8.43
C THR A 6 2.51 -5.82 8.52
N ILE A 7 2.30 -5.31 9.74
CA ILE A 7 1.62 -4.02 9.97
C ILE A 7 2.45 -2.87 9.38
N LEU A 8 3.77 -2.84 9.61
CA LEU A 8 4.68 -1.84 9.03
C LEU A 8 4.68 -1.87 7.50
N ILE A 9 4.67 -3.06 6.89
CA ILE A 9 4.57 -3.23 5.43
C ILE A 9 3.23 -2.67 4.93
N GLY A 10 2.14 -2.96 5.64
CA GLY A 10 0.81 -2.43 5.33
C GLY A 10 0.77 -0.89 5.37
N ILE A 11 1.33 -0.28 6.41
CA ILE A 11 1.41 1.19 6.55
C ILE A 11 2.27 1.79 5.43
N PHE A 12 3.39 1.15 5.08
CA PHE A 12 4.24 1.60 3.98
C PHE A 12 3.50 1.56 2.63
N LEU A 13 2.79 0.47 2.34
CA LEU A 13 1.93 0.34 1.15
C LEU A 13 0.81 1.39 1.14
N MET A 14 0.23 1.68 2.29
CA MET A 14 -0.80 2.71 2.43
C MET A 14 -0.22 4.11 2.14
N SER A 15 0.96 4.41 2.66
CA SER A 15 1.67 5.67 2.38
C SER A 15 2.00 5.85 0.89
N LEU A 16 2.33 4.76 0.20
CA LEU A 16 2.59 4.72 -1.25
C LEU A 16 1.33 5.01 -2.07
N SER A 17 0.17 4.50 -1.64
CA SER A 17 -1.11 4.72 -2.32
C SER A 17 -1.58 6.18 -2.22
N LEU A 18 -1.36 6.82 -1.08
CA LEU A 18 -1.78 8.20 -0.80
C LEU A 18 -0.80 9.23 -1.38
N SER A 19 0.50 9.03 -1.17
CA SER A 19 1.53 10.05 -1.45
C SER A 19 1.83 10.18 -2.94
N ASN A 20 1.40 11.30 -3.55
CA ASN A 20 1.77 11.68 -4.92
C ASN A 20 3.28 11.64 -5.21
N PRO A 21 4.18 12.14 -4.35
CA PRO A 21 5.62 12.12 -4.65
C PRO A 21 6.21 10.71 -4.67
N LEU A 22 5.80 9.81 -3.76
CA LEU A 22 6.28 8.42 -3.72
C LEU A 22 5.72 7.59 -4.89
N TYR A 23 4.45 7.76 -5.21
CA TYR A 23 3.83 7.18 -6.41
C TYR A 23 4.55 7.64 -7.69
N ASN A 24 4.87 8.93 -7.76
CA ASN A 24 5.58 9.53 -8.89
C ASN A 24 7.02 8.99 -9.03
N LEU A 25 7.73 8.84 -7.91
CA LEU A 25 9.11 8.31 -7.86
C LEU A 25 9.20 6.83 -8.27
N ILE A 26 8.27 5.99 -7.81
CA ILE A 26 8.34 4.54 -7.99
C ILE A 26 7.60 4.07 -9.25
N ILE A 27 6.40 4.62 -9.52
CA ILE A 27 5.51 4.12 -10.58
C ILE A 27 5.60 4.99 -11.83
N LYS A 28 5.46 6.32 -11.70
CA LYS A 28 5.39 7.22 -12.87
C LYS A 28 6.71 7.31 -13.64
N LYS A 29 7.86 7.13 -12.98
CA LYS A 29 9.18 7.07 -13.66
C LYS A 29 9.38 5.79 -14.48
N LYS A 30 8.63 4.72 -14.18
CA LYS A 30 8.79 3.40 -14.81
C LYS A 30 7.67 3.06 -15.79
N PHE A 31 6.49 3.67 -15.65
CA PHE A 31 5.32 3.41 -16.47
C PHE A 31 4.71 4.71 -17.00
N PHE A 32 4.62 4.84 -18.34
CA PHE A 32 3.78 5.83 -19.02
C PHE A 32 2.30 5.43 -18.91
N THR A 33 1.73 5.50 -17.71
CA THR A 33 0.31 5.19 -17.47
C THR A 33 -0.55 6.45 -17.55
N SER A 34 -1.71 6.35 -18.21
CA SER A 34 -2.70 7.43 -18.28
C SER A 34 -3.26 7.76 -16.89
N ILE A 35 -3.78 8.98 -16.71
CA ILE A 35 -4.23 9.49 -15.40
C ILE A 35 -5.31 8.59 -14.74
N LEU A 36 -6.19 8.00 -15.56
CA LEU A 36 -7.24 7.07 -15.12
C LEU A 36 -6.64 5.77 -14.57
N LEU A 37 -5.63 5.23 -15.25
CA LEU A 37 -4.94 4.02 -14.84
C LEU A 37 -4.15 4.26 -13.55
N GLN A 38 -3.59 5.46 -13.36
CA GLN A 38 -2.90 5.84 -12.13
C GLN A 38 -3.85 5.86 -10.92
N ILE A 39 -5.05 6.43 -11.09
CA ILE A 39 -6.10 6.45 -10.07
C ILE A 39 -6.54 5.03 -9.73
N PHE A 40 -6.74 4.18 -10.73
CA PHE A 40 -7.14 2.79 -10.51
C PHE A 40 -6.08 2.00 -9.71
N ILE A 41 -4.80 2.14 -10.09
CA ILE A 41 -3.68 1.53 -9.37
C ILE A 41 -3.61 2.03 -7.93
N ARG A 42 -3.81 3.33 -7.68
CA ARG A 42 -3.81 3.90 -6.32
C ARG A 42 -4.90 3.32 -5.46
N ILE A 43 -6.13 3.23 -5.98
CA ILE A 43 -7.27 2.65 -5.28
C ILE A 43 -7.01 1.17 -4.97
N PHE A 44 -6.48 0.42 -5.93
CA PHE A 44 -6.15 -0.99 -5.74
C PHE A 44 -5.06 -1.20 -4.66
N LEU A 45 -3.98 -0.40 -4.71
CA LEU A 45 -2.93 -0.40 -3.69
C LEU A 45 -3.45 -0.03 -2.30
N PHE A 46 -4.36 0.95 -2.23
CA PHE A 46 -4.99 1.36 -0.98
C PHE A 46 -5.80 0.20 -0.37
N ILE A 47 -6.65 -0.46 -1.16
CA ILE A 47 -7.44 -1.61 -0.69
C ILE A 47 -6.52 -2.74 -0.20
N ILE A 48 -5.47 -3.07 -0.95
CA ILE A 48 -4.48 -4.08 -0.53
C ILE A 48 -3.82 -3.68 0.80
N SER A 49 -3.42 -2.41 0.93
CA SER A 49 -2.76 -1.95 2.15
C SER A 49 -3.66 -2.10 3.38
N VAL A 50 -4.95 -1.77 3.26
CA VAL A 50 -5.94 -1.95 4.34
C VAL A 50 -6.08 -3.42 4.71
N VAL A 51 -6.19 -4.31 3.72
CA VAL A 51 -6.28 -5.76 3.95
C VAL A 51 -5.04 -6.29 4.67
N VAL A 52 -3.84 -5.86 4.27
CA VAL A 52 -2.59 -6.28 4.90
C VAL A 52 -2.48 -5.77 6.34
N ILE A 53 -2.89 -4.53 6.61
CA ILE A 53 -2.91 -3.98 7.98
C ILE A 53 -3.88 -4.77 8.86
N LEU A 54 -5.10 -5.03 8.37
CA LEU A 54 -6.10 -5.81 9.11
C LEU A 54 -5.64 -7.24 9.37
N LEU A 55 -5.00 -7.90 8.40
CA LEU A 55 -4.40 -9.22 8.60
C LEU A 55 -3.29 -9.18 9.65
N GLY A 56 -2.41 -8.18 9.61
CA GLY A 56 -1.35 -8.01 10.60
C GLY A 56 -1.90 -7.85 12.02
N ILE A 57 -2.93 -7.01 12.20
CA ILE A 57 -3.63 -6.80 13.47
C ILE A 57 -4.36 -8.08 13.92
N TYR A 58 -5.00 -8.79 12.99
CA TYR A 58 -5.68 -10.05 13.28
C TYR A 58 -4.71 -11.12 13.79
N PHE A 59 -3.53 -11.25 13.16
CA PHE A 59 -2.50 -12.19 13.62
C PHE A 59 -1.91 -11.77 14.98
N GLU A 60 -1.72 -10.48 15.23
CA GLU A 60 -1.31 -9.97 16.56
C GLU A 60 -2.38 -10.23 17.61
N SER A 61 -3.66 -10.21 17.25
CA SER A 61 -4.75 -10.47 18.20
C SER A 61 -4.87 -11.95 18.59
N ILE A 62 -4.30 -12.86 17.79
CA ILE A 62 -4.42 -14.31 17.98
C ILE A 62 -3.22 -14.91 18.70
N PHE A 63 -2.04 -14.31 18.53
CA PHE A 63 -0.76 -14.77 19.09
C PHE A 63 -0.28 -13.88 20.22
#